data_AF-A0A1D8KBW8-F1
#
_entry.id   AF-A0A1D8KBW8-F1
#
_cell.length_a   1.000
_cell.length_b   1.000
_cell.length_c   1.000
_cell.angle_alpha   90.00
_cell.angle_beta   90.00
_cell.angle_gamma   90.00
#
_symmetry.space_group_name_H-M   'P 1'
#
loop_
_entity.id
_entity.type
_entity.pdbx_description
1 polymer ?
#
loop_
_entity_poly.entity_id
_entity_poly.type
_entity_poly.pdbx_seq_one_letter_code
_entity_poly.pdbx_strand_id
1 'polypeptide(L)'
;MSGPQPPAESGTPIQKRISLKTRSGARVSLDVTLADANGRMSALEYLEHLDETIRRKLGDTPVFAGFKGPNPYDRERIEAMIVYIASFHDATFGTFTPGGELPEEERNEFVEIFLLACASVLDGDRLFIDLSRGRIDHHIGTD
;
A
#
# COMPACT_ATOMS: atom_id res chain seq x y z
N MET A 1 30.52 -18.66 27.07
CA MET A 1 29.10 -18.61 27.43
C MET A 1 28.56 -17.29 26.90
N SER A 2 27.84 -17.32 25.78
CA SER A 2 27.21 -16.11 25.22
C SER A 2 25.91 -15.88 26.00
N GLY A 3 25.82 -14.77 26.71
CA GLY A 3 24.60 -14.38 27.43
C GLY A 3 23.44 -14.11 26.47
N PRO A 4 22.19 -14.13 26.95
CA PRO A 4 21.03 -13.79 26.12
C PRO A 4 21.18 -12.36 25.60
N GLN A 5 21.18 -12.23 24.27
CA GLN A 5 21.09 -10.95 23.58
C GLN A 5 19.77 -10.28 23.99
N PRO A 6 19.76 -9.02 24.43
CA PRO A 6 18.51 -8.33 24.73
C PRO A 6 17.62 -8.31 23.48
N PRO A 7 16.28 -8.42 23.62
CA PRO A 7 15.38 -8.26 22.48
C PRO A 7 15.64 -6.90 21.84
N ALA A 8 15.71 -6.87 20.51
CA ALA A 8 15.86 -5.63 19.76
C ALA A 8 14.80 -4.63 20.26
N GLU A 9 15.23 -3.41 20.57
CA GLU A 9 14.34 -2.34 21.02
C GLU A 9 13.22 -2.18 19.98
N SER A 10 12.01 -2.62 20.34
CA SER A 10 10.81 -2.39 19.53
C SER A 10 10.65 -0.88 19.41
N GLY A 11 10.70 -0.35 18.19
CA GLY A 11 10.51 1.07 17.93
C GLY A 11 9.18 1.59 18.48
N THR A 12 9.04 2.92 18.55
CA THR A 12 7.77 3.52 18.99
C THR A 12 6.66 3.14 18.02
N PRO A 13 5.53 2.57 18.50
CA PRO A 13 4.40 2.24 17.64
C PRO A 13 3.88 3.46 16.89
N ILE A 14 3.57 3.28 15.60
CA ILE A 14 3.09 4.36 14.72
C ILE A 14 1.62 4.11 14.42
N GLN A 15 0.75 4.99 14.92
CA GLN A 15 -0.67 4.96 14.61
C GLN A 15 -0.94 5.69 13.29
N LYS A 16 -1.69 5.06 12.40
CA LYS A 16 -2.13 5.67 11.14
C LYS A 16 -3.58 5.33 10.82
N ARG A 17 -4.23 6.24 10.12
CA ARG A 17 -5.48 5.99 9.41
C ARG A 17 -5.25 6.11 7.93
N ILE A 18 -5.60 5.07 7.17
CA ILE A 18 -5.57 5.11 5.71
C ILE A 18 -6.98 4.92 5.17
N SER A 19 -7.35 5.75 4.20
CA SER A 19 -8.64 5.72 3.54
C SER A 19 -8.45 5.70 2.02
N LEU A 20 -9.27 4.93 1.32
CA LEU A 20 -9.30 4.89 -0.14
C LEU A 20 -10.72 5.24 -0.62
N LYS A 21 -10.81 6.16 -1.59
CA LYS A 21 -12.04 6.52 -2.28
C LYS A 21 -11.96 6.10 -3.75
N THR A 22 -12.93 5.29 -4.18
CA THR A 22 -13.04 4.84 -5.57
C THR A 22 -13.55 5.95 -6.48
N ARG A 23 -13.48 5.72 -7.80
CA ARG A 23 -14.08 6.64 -8.79
C ARG A 23 -15.59 6.73 -8.68
N SER A 24 -16.25 5.63 -8.30
CA SER A 24 -17.70 5.58 -8.03
C SER A 24 -18.11 6.27 -6.73
N GLY A 25 -17.14 6.65 -5.88
CA GLY A 25 -17.37 7.32 -4.61
C GLY A 25 -17.48 6.40 -3.40
N ALA A 26 -17.36 5.07 -3.59
CA ALA A 26 -17.24 4.12 -2.49
C ALA A 26 -15.96 4.42 -1.67
N ARG A 27 -16.00 4.08 -0.38
CA ARG A 27 -14.90 4.34 0.54
C ARG A 27 -14.63 3.13 1.42
N VAL A 28 -13.35 2.82 1.55
CA VAL A 28 -12.83 1.86 2.53
C VAL A 28 -11.80 2.57 3.41
N SER A 29 -11.66 2.13 4.65
CA SER A 29 -10.71 2.72 5.59
C SER A 29 -10.19 1.68 6.54
N LEU A 30 -8.93 1.85 6.95
CA LEU A 30 -8.25 0.99 7.90
C LEU A 30 -7.49 1.87 8.89
N ASP A 31 -7.71 1.62 10.18
CA ASP A 31 -6.90 2.18 11.25
C ASP A 31 -5.82 1.12 11.59
N VAL A 32 -4.54 1.48 11.46
CA VAL A 32 -3.41 0.58 11.67
C VAL A 32 -2.50 1.09 12.78
N THR A 33 -1.94 0.17 13.56
CA THR A 33 -0.82 0.44 14.47
C THR A 33 0.37 -0.36 13.98
N LEU A 34 1.35 0.32 13.38
CA LEU A 34 2.60 -0.31 12.96
C LEU A 34 3.49 -0.47 14.19
N ALA A 35 4.11 -1.64 14.35
CA ALA A 35 5.01 -1.90 15.47
C ALA A 35 6.21 -0.93 15.46
N ASP A 36 6.76 -0.67 14.27
CA ASP A 36 7.84 0.26 14.00
C ASP A 36 7.90 0.55 12.48
N ALA A 37 8.97 1.22 12.03
CA ALA A 37 9.19 1.51 10.61
C ALA A 37 9.88 0.36 9.83
N ASN A 38 10.25 -0.75 10.48
CA ASN A 38 11.05 -1.82 9.87
C ASN A 38 10.26 -2.61 8.81
N GLY A 39 8.93 -2.60 8.87
CA GLY A 39 8.06 -3.24 7.86
C GLY A 39 8.02 -2.54 6.49
N ARG A 40 8.68 -1.39 6.33
CA ARG A 40 8.64 -0.60 5.09
C ARG A 40 9.16 -1.35 3.87
N MET A 41 10.26 -2.10 4.02
CA MET A 41 10.89 -2.79 2.87
C MET A 41 10.03 -3.95 2.37
N SER A 42 9.51 -4.80 3.26
CA SER A 42 8.64 -5.93 2.87
C SER A 42 7.31 -5.46 2.28
N ALA A 43 6.74 -4.37 2.81
CA ALA A 43 5.56 -3.74 2.23
C ALA A 43 5.83 -3.19 0.81
N LEU A 44 7.01 -2.61 0.58
CA LEU A 44 7.41 -2.14 -0.75
C LEU A 44 7.59 -3.30 -1.73
N GLU A 45 8.27 -4.37 -1.33
CA GLU A 45 8.44 -5.58 -2.15
C GLU A 45 7.09 -6.18 -2.56
N TYR A 46 6.13 -6.22 -1.64
CA TYR A 46 4.77 -6.66 -1.93
C TYR A 46 4.10 -5.78 -3.01
N LEU A 47 4.16 -4.46 -2.88
CA LEU A 47 3.56 -3.54 -3.85
C LEU A 47 4.25 -3.65 -5.23
N GLU A 48 5.57 -3.78 -5.27
CA GLU A 48 6.32 -3.98 -6.51
C GLU A 48 5.94 -5.29 -7.20
N HIS A 49 5.76 -6.37 -6.43
CA HIS A 49 5.32 -7.65 -6.97
C HIS A 49 3.91 -7.56 -7.58
N LEU A 50 2.99 -6.81 -6.94
CA LEU A 50 1.66 -6.56 -7.47
C LEU A 50 1.71 -5.76 -8.78
N ASP A 51 2.45 -4.64 -8.81
CA ASP A 51 2.59 -3.79 -9.99
C ASP A 51 3.19 -4.58 -11.17
N GLU A 52 4.27 -5.32 -10.92
CA GLU A 52 4.91 -6.17 -11.93
C GLU A 52 3.95 -7.23 -12.47
N THR A 53 3.21 -7.90 -11.59
CA THR A 53 2.23 -8.93 -11.96
C THR A 53 1.12 -8.36 -12.84
N ILE A 54 0.61 -7.17 -12.50
CA ILE A 54 -0.42 -6.48 -13.29
C ILE A 54 0.13 -6.12 -14.67
N ARG A 55 1.30 -5.48 -14.74
CA ARG A 55 1.93 -5.08 -16.02
C ARG A 55 2.17 -6.28 -16.93
N ARG A 56 2.72 -7.37 -16.39
CA ARG A 56 2.93 -8.63 -17.14
C ARG A 56 1.62 -9.19 -17.69
N LYS A 57 0.52 -9.16 -16.92
CA LYS A 57 -0.80 -9.62 -17.38
C LYS A 57 -1.39 -8.74 -18.50
N LEU A 58 -1.06 -7.45 -18.52
CA LEU A 58 -1.51 -6.52 -19.56
C LEU A 58 -0.66 -6.56 -20.84
N GLY A 59 0.39 -7.39 -20.88
CA GLY A 59 1.30 -7.46 -22.02
C GLY A 59 2.29 -6.30 -22.08
N ASP A 60 2.32 -5.43 -21.06
CA ASP A 60 3.42 -4.50 -20.82
C ASP A 60 4.63 -5.35 -20.46
N THR A 61 5.44 -5.68 -21.47
CA THR A 61 6.73 -6.31 -21.23
C THR A 61 7.58 -5.23 -20.57
N PRO A 62 8.01 -5.38 -19.31
CA PRO A 62 8.94 -4.43 -18.74
C PRO A 62 10.19 -4.52 -19.61
N VAL A 63 10.46 -3.47 -20.40
CA VAL A 63 11.77 -3.32 -21.04
C VAL A 63 12.74 -3.28 -19.88
N PHE A 64 13.52 -4.35 -19.71
CA PHE A 64 14.54 -4.48 -18.68
C PHE A 64 15.48 -3.27 -18.77
N ALA A 65 15.21 -2.23 -17.98
CA ALA A 65 15.97 -0.96 -17.99
C ALA A 65 17.17 -0.99 -17.02
N GLY A 66 17.58 -2.20 -16.60
CA GLY A 66 18.61 -2.42 -15.59
C GLY A 66 18.02 -2.53 -14.18
N PHE A 67 18.63 -3.39 -13.37
CA PHE A 67 18.25 -3.61 -11.98
C PHE A 67 18.72 -2.40 -11.15
N LYS A 68 17.88 -1.35 -11.06
CA LYS A 68 17.94 -0.45 -9.92
C LYS A 68 17.07 -1.08 -8.85
N GLY A 69 17.68 -1.55 -7.75
CA GLY A 69 16.92 -2.11 -6.63
C GLY A 69 15.86 -1.11 -6.13
N PRO A 70 14.80 -1.59 -5.45
CA PRO A 70 13.76 -0.74 -4.89
C PRO A 70 14.36 0.44 -4.15
N ASN A 71 14.03 1.66 -4.58
CA ASN A 71 14.35 2.85 -3.81
C ASN A 71 13.15 3.15 -2.87
N PRO A 72 13.24 2.85 -1.57
CA PRO A 72 12.14 3.07 -0.62
C PRO A 72 11.89 4.55 -0.31
N TYR A 73 12.73 5.44 -0.85
CA TYR A 73 12.63 6.89 -0.72
C TYR A 73 12.12 7.55 -2.01
N ASP A 74 11.88 6.79 -3.08
CA ASP A 74 11.27 7.30 -4.32
C ASP A 74 9.75 7.40 -4.15
N ARG A 75 9.34 8.43 -3.42
CA ARG A 75 7.95 8.66 -3.02
C ARG A 75 7.01 8.79 -4.21
N GLU A 76 7.41 9.53 -5.25
CA GLU A 76 6.58 9.74 -6.43
C GLU A 76 6.29 8.42 -7.15
N ARG A 77 7.33 7.58 -7.33
CA ARG A 77 7.15 6.24 -7.91
C ARG A 77 6.25 5.35 -7.06
N ILE A 78 6.44 5.35 -5.73
CA ILE A 78 5.64 4.54 -4.81
C ILE A 78 4.17 4.97 -4.86
N GLU A 79 3.90 6.27 -4.83
CA GLU A 79 2.52 6.77 -4.92
C GLU A 79 1.87 6.44 -6.26
N ALA A 80 2.59 6.64 -7.37
CA ALA A 80 2.12 6.27 -8.70
C ALA A 80 1.79 4.78 -8.80
N MET A 81 2.64 3.92 -8.22
CA MET A 81 2.44 2.47 -8.15
C MET A 81 1.17 2.11 -7.35
N ILE A 82 0.98 2.69 -6.17
CA ILE A 82 -0.22 2.46 -5.35
C ILE A 82 -1.49 2.86 -6.10
N VAL A 83 -1.49 4.05 -6.70
CA VAL A 83 -2.64 4.55 -7.48
C VAL A 83 -2.93 3.64 -8.68
N TYR A 84 -1.90 3.15 -9.36
CA TYR A 84 -2.04 2.23 -10.50
C TYR A 84 -2.65 0.89 -10.06
N ILE A 85 -2.07 0.24 -9.06
CA ILE A 85 -2.56 -1.05 -8.52
C ILE A 85 -4.03 -0.91 -8.09
N ALA A 86 -4.33 0.11 -7.29
CA ALA A 86 -5.69 0.33 -6.79
C ALA A 86 -6.68 0.63 -7.93
N SER A 87 -6.29 1.45 -8.91
CA SER A 87 -7.14 1.75 -10.07
C SER A 87 -7.41 0.52 -10.91
N PHE A 88 -6.41 -0.34 -11.11
CA PHE A 88 -6.57 -1.60 -11.84
C PHE A 88 -7.53 -2.53 -11.10
N HIS A 89 -7.30 -2.78 -9.81
CA HIS A 89 -8.15 -3.67 -9.01
C HIS A 89 -9.61 -3.18 -8.93
N ASP A 90 -9.82 -1.88 -8.74
CA ASP A 90 -11.17 -1.30 -8.74
C ASP A 90 -11.85 -1.44 -10.10
N ALA A 91 -11.14 -1.16 -11.20
CA ALA A 91 -11.71 -1.23 -12.55
C ALA A 91 -11.98 -2.66 -13.02
N THR A 92 -11.13 -3.61 -12.64
CA THR A 92 -11.26 -5.00 -13.07
C THR A 92 -12.25 -5.79 -12.22
N PHE A 93 -12.26 -5.59 -10.90
CA PHE A 93 -13.01 -6.45 -9.99
C PHE A 93 -13.97 -5.69 -9.06
N GLY A 94 -13.97 -4.36 -9.09
CA GLY A 94 -14.70 -3.55 -8.10
C GLY A 94 -14.20 -3.79 -6.68
N THR A 95 -12.91 -4.11 -6.49
CA THR A 95 -12.35 -4.60 -5.22
C THR A 95 -12.68 -3.72 -4.00
N PHE A 96 -12.76 -2.40 -4.19
CA PHE A 96 -13.01 -1.45 -3.10
C PHE A 96 -14.47 -1.00 -3.01
N THR A 97 -15.38 -1.67 -3.74
CA THR A 97 -16.81 -1.38 -3.76
C THR A 97 -17.60 -2.56 -3.15
N PRO A 98 -18.62 -2.29 -2.32
CA PRO A 98 -19.53 -3.34 -1.85
C PRO A 98 -20.20 -4.06 -3.02
N GLY A 99 -20.18 -5.39 -3.03
CA GLY A 99 -20.78 -6.20 -4.10
C GLY A 99 -19.95 -6.27 -5.39
N GLY A 100 -18.64 -6.02 -5.33
CA GLY A 100 -17.71 -6.31 -6.42
C GLY A 100 -17.66 -7.80 -6.79
N GLU A 101 -16.84 -8.13 -7.80
CA GLU A 101 -16.80 -9.47 -8.40
C GLU A 101 -16.08 -10.51 -7.52
N LEU A 102 -15.17 -10.06 -6.65
CA LEU A 102 -14.42 -10.95 -5.76
C LEU A 102 -15.31 -11.49 -4.63
N PRO A 103 -15.11 -12.76 -4.22
CA PRO A 103 -15.65 -13.28 -2.96
C PRO A 103 -15.32 -12.34 -1.80
N GLU A 104 -16.26 -12.18 -0.87
CA GLU A 104 -16.14 -11.21 0.21
C GLU A 104 -14.89 -11.40 1.08
N GLU A 105 -14.54 -12.64 1.39
CA GLU A 105 -13.35 -12.97 2.18
C GLU A 105 -12.06 -12.57 1.45
N GLU A 106 -11.89 -13.01 0.20
CA GLU A 106 -10.74 -12.66 -0.65
C GLU A 106 -10.62 -11.14 -0.86
N ARG A 107 -11.75 -10.47 -1.05
CA ARG A 107 -11.82 -9.00 -1.15
C ARG A 107 -11.33 -8.34 0.12
N ASN A 108 -11.85 -8.74 1.27
CA ASN A 108 -11.51 -8.13 2.56
C ASN A 108 -10.03 -8.34 2.90
N GLU A 109 -9.51 -9.55 2.68
CA GLU A 109 -8.09 -9.87 2.87
C GLU A 109 -7.20 -9.00 1.98
N PHE A 110 -7.51 -8.91 0.68
CA PHE A 110 -6.74 -8.05 -0.23
C PHE A 110 -6.77 -6.59 0.21
N VAL A 111 -7.96 -6.05 0.52
CA VAL A 111 -8.11 -4.65 0.94
C VAL A 111 -7.30 -4.37 2.21
N GLU A 112 -7.35 -5.26 3.19
CA GLU A 112 -6.60 -5.13 4.44
C GLU A 112 -5.08 -5.12 4.19
N ILE A 113 -4.56 -6.14 3.49
CA ILE A 113 -3.12 -6.27 3.21
C ILE A 113 -2.63 -5.10 2.35
N PHE A 114 -3.39 -4.72 1.34
CA PHE A 114 -3.03 -3.62 0.45
C PHE A 114 -2.96 -2.29 1.20
N LEU A 115 -3.98 -1.98 2.02
CA LEU A 115 -3.98 -0.74 2.81
C LEU A 115 -2.90 -0.74 3.89
N LEU A 116 -2.63 -1.88 4.52
CA LEU A 116 -1.52 -2.03 5.46
C LEU A 116 -0.16 -1.79 4.79
N ALA A 117 0.06 -2.35 3.60
CA ALA A 117 1.27 -2.12 2.84
C ALA A 117 1.44 -0.65 2.47
N CYS A 118 0.37 0.01 1.99
CA CYS A 118 0.36 1.45 1.71
C CYS A 118 0.70 2.27 2.95
N ALA A 119 0.08 1.98 4.09
CA ALA A 119 0.35 2.68 5.35
C ALA A 119 1.79 2.48 5.85
N SER A 120 2.43 1.36 5.52
CA SER A 120 3.81 1.06 5.89
C SER A 120 4.83 1.84 5.05
N VAL A 121 4.52 2.13 3.78
CA VAL A 121 5.45 2.82 2.86
C VAL A 121 5.23 4.32 2.74
N LEU A 122 4.05 4.82 3.09
CA LEU A 122 3.72 6.25 3.00
C LEU A 122 3.93 6.95 4.34
N ASP A 123 4.49 8.15 4.31
CA ASP A 123 4.66 8.98 5.51
C ASP A 123 3.37 9.75 5.83
N GLY A 124 3.13 10.05 7.11
CA GLY A 124 1.90 10.71 7.60
C GLY A 124 1.06 9.82 8.51
N ASP A 125 0.25 10.45 9.36
CA ASP A 125 -0.66 9.79 10.31
C ASP A 125 -2.07 9.61 9.71
N ARG A 126 -2.47 10.46 8.75
CA ARG A 126 -3.70 10.27 7.97
C ARG A 126 -3.41 10.31 6.49
N LEU A 127 -3.73 9.21 5.82
CA LEU A 127 -3.48 8.98 4.40
C LEU A 127 -4.81 8.86 3.66
N PHE A 128 -4.93 9.54 2.52
CA PHE A 128 -6.13 9.48 1.70
C PHE A 128 -5.78 9.23 0.23
N ILE A 129 -6.11 8.04 -0.26
CA ILE A 129 -5.96 7.64 -1.67
C ILE A 129 -7.25 7.99 -2.42
N ASP A 130 -7.20 8.95 -3.34
CA ASP A 130 -8.36 9.34 -4.15
C ASP A 130 -8.19 8.86 -5.60
N LEU A 131 -8.90 7.79 -5.98
CA LEU A 131 -8.83 7.21 -7.33
C LEU A 131 -9.55 8.04 -8.38
N SER A 132 -10.46 8.94 -7.98
CA SER A 132 -11.00 9.97 -8.88
C SER A 132 -9.96 11.05 -9.16
N ARG A 133 -9.12 11.32 -8.14
CA ARG A 133 -7.95 12.20 -8.13
C ARG A 133 -6.75 11.70 -8.92
N GLY A 134 -6.57 10.38 -8.91
CA GLY A 134 -5.30 9.74 -9.27
C GLY A 134 -4.16 10.15 -8.34
N ARG A 135 -4.43 10.41 -7.05
CA ARG A 135 -3.44 11.00 -6.13
C ARG A 135 -3.59 10.53 -4.69
N ILE A 136 -2.56 10.75 -3.89
CA ILE A 136 -2.54 10.48 -2.46
C ILE A 136 -2.35 11.78 -1.70
N ASP A 137 -3.24 12.05 -0.76
CA ASP A 137 -3.15 13.17 0.16
C ASP A 137 -2.58 12.68 1.50
N HIS A 138 -1.57 13.40 2.00
CA HIS A 138 -0.88 13.09 3.24
C HIS A 138 -1.15 14.20 4.23
N HIS A 139 -1.80 13.87 5.34
CA HIS A 139 -1.85 14.74 6.48
C HIS A 139 -0.83 14.24 7.51
N ILE A 140 -0.12 15.19 8.08
CA ILE A 140 0.65 15.01 9.30
C ILE A 140 -0.09 15.86 10.32
N GLY A 141 -0.74 15.22 11.29
CA GLY A 141 -1.31 15.89 12.45
C GLY A 141 -0.23 16.80 13.05
N THR A 142 -0.42 18.10 12.87
CA THR A 142 0.20 19.11 13.72
C THR A 142 -0.91 19.54 14.65
N ASP A 143 -0.73 19.27 15.94
CA ASP A 143 -1.55 19.89 16.99
C ASP A 143 -1.54 21.42 16.85
#